data_AF-A0A0F9FJA9-F1
#
_entry.id   AF-A0A0F9FJA9-F1
#
_cell.length_a   1.000
_cell.length_b   1.000
_cell.length_c   1.000
_cell.angle_alpha   90.00
_cell.angle_beta   90.00
_cell.angle_gamma   90.00
#
_symmetry.space_group_name_H-M   'P 1'
#
loop_
_entity.id
_entity.type
_entity.pdbx_description
1 polymer ?
#
loop_
_entity_poly.entity_id
_entity_poly.type
_entity_poly.pdbx_seq_one_letter_code
_entity_poly.pdbx_strand_id
1 'polypeptide(L)'
;MQPIMEVVPDTNPTKKILIIGKAPSSMSDAPCSDTSWDVWTLSDMVMLKQVPRCTLHFELHSYDFMVGRGESQPQYLEWLKQKHDFPIICSEHIKEFPSCVLFPKVEIVERFGTYFSNTVSWMIALAIQKGATDIGIYGVDMAAGDAEYTGQRPSCEYFMGWAKGLGINLIVAEHSDLLKTRGLYGFDSDLNEMHKKWASRQAEMQERYNKTRQQRDQSAVDAAYYKGALEAQGYYAQWMYR
;
A
#
# COMPACT_ATOMS: atom_id res chain seq x y z
N MET A 1 12.27 18.94 33.52
CA MET A 1 12.08 17.48 33.53
C MET A 1 11.55 17.12 32.16
N GLN A 2 12.35 16.53 31.28
CA GLN A 2 11.85 16.07 29.98
C GLN A 2 10.84 14.93 30.23
N PRO A 3 9.69 14.90 29.56
CA PRO A 3 8.75 13.81 29.72
C PRO A 3 9.44 12.52 29.27
N ILE A 4 9.30 11.49 30.10
CA ILE A 4 9.76 10.14 29.83
C ILE A 4 9.10 9.73 28.52
N MET A 5 9.89 9.57 27.45
CA MET A 5 9.37 9.13 26.16
C MET A 5 8.74 7.76 26.37
N GLU A 6 7.43 7.63 26.18
CA GLU A 6 6.78 6.33 26.04
C GLU A 6 7.32 5.71 24.75
N VAL A 7 8.42 4.96 24.91
CA VAL A 7 8.98 4.10 23.87
C VAL A 7 7.91 3.09 23.47
N VAL A 8 7.81 2.80 22.17
CA VAL A 8 6.94 1.76 21.60
C VAL A 8 6.87 0.56 22.54
N PRO A 9 5.75 0.34 23.25
CA PRO A 9 5.66 -0.74 24.21
C PRO A 9 5.88 -2.06 23.47
N ASP A 10 6.57 -2.99 24.13
CA ASP A 10 6.84 -4.31 23.58
C ASP A 10 5.55 -5.15 23.64
N THR A 11 4.60 -4.83 22.75
CA THR A 11 3.29 -5.45 22.72
C THR A 11 3.39 -6.83 22.09
N ASN A 12 3.64 -7.85 22.94
CA ASN A 12 3.66 -9.29 22.65
C ASN A 12 4.85 -9.85 21.82
N PRO A 13 5.24 -11.13 22.04
CA PRO A 13 6.63 -11.59 22.02
C PRO A 13 7.04 -12.34 20.73
N THR A 14 6.29 -12.20 19.63
CA THR A 14 6.62 -12.94 18.42
C THR A 14 7.71 -12.20 17.65
N LYS A 15 8.72 -12.92 17.20
CA LYS A 15 9.76 -12.36 16.33
C LYS A 15 9.32 -12.34 14.86
N LYS A 16 8.06 -12.66 14.55
CA LYS A 16 7.53 -12.71 13.18
C LYS A 16 6.64 -11.51 12.94
N ILE A 17 7.08 -10.59 12.08
CA ILE A 17 6.38 -9.35 11.78
C ILE A 17 5.83 -9.40 10.37
N LEU A 18 4.53 -9.21 10.21
CA LEU A 18 3.84 -9.11 8.93
C LEU A 18 3.54 -7.63 8.65
N ILE A 19 4.19 -7.07 7.64
CA ILE A 19 3.91 -5.73 7.12
C ILE A 19 2.94 -5.86 5.95
N ILE A 20 1.78 -5.21 6.06
CA ILE A 20 0.74 -5.27 5.03
C ILE A 20 0.38 -3.89 4.50
N GLY A 21 0.44 -3.72 3.18
CA GLY A 21 0.01 -2.53 2.45
C GLY A 21 -1.29 -2.75 1.67
N LYS A 22 -1.65 -1.78 0.81
CA LYS A 22 -2.94 -1.77 0.08
C LYS A 22 -2.93 -2.37 -1.33
N ALA A 23 -1.79 -2.85 -1.82
CA ALA A 23 -1.71 -3.33 -3.19
C ALA A 23 -2.56 -4.60 -3.40
N PRO A 24 -3.49 -4.60 -4.38
CA PRO A 24 -4.40 -5.73 -4.60
C PRO A 24 -3.70 -6.97 -5.15
N SER A 25 -2.46 -6.85 -5.61
CA SER A 25 -1.63 -7.96 -6.12
C SER A 25 -1.40 -9.07 -5.10
N SER A 26 -1.40 -8.74 -3.81
CA SER A 26 -0.92 -9.63 -2.76
C SER A 26 -1.51 -9.38 -1.38
N MET A 27 -2.29 -8.32 -1.16
CA MET A 27 -2.91 -8.07 0.15
C MET A 27 -3.78 -9.27 0.61
N SER A 28 -4.53 -9.89 -0.31
CA SER A 28 -5.42 -11.03 0.01
C SER A 28 -4.68 -12.28 0.45
N ASP A 29 -3.40 -12.41 0.08
CA ASP A 29 -2.59 -13.60 0.34
C ASP A 29 -1.84 -13.51 1.67
N ALA A 30 -1.93 -12.35 2.35
CA ALA A 30 -1.26 -12.10 3.60
C ALA A 30 -1.84 -12.97 4.74
N PRO A 31 -1.01 -13.67 5.53
CA PRO A 31 -1.47 -14.57 6.60
C PRO A 31 -1.94 -13.82 7.86
N CYS A 32 -2.80 -12.81 7.73
CA CYS A 32 -3.19 -11.92 8.83
C CYS A 32 -3.91 -12.65 9.99
N SER A 33 -4.60 -13.75 9.68
CA SER A 33 -5.31 -14.57 10.67
C SER A 33 -4.39 -15.52 11.46
N ASP A 34 -3.16 -15.76 11.00
CA ASP A 34 -2.17 -16.57 11.72
C ASP A 34 -1.61 -15.75 12.89
N THR A 35 -1.97 -16.16 14.11
CA THR A 35 -1.61 -15.46 15.35
C THR A 35 -0.13 -15.58 15.70
N SER A 36 0.66 -16.37 14.97
CA SER A 36 2.12 -16.38 15.10
C SER A 36 2.80 -15.11 14.56
N TRP A 37 2.05 -14.27 13.82
CA TRP A 37 2.53 -13.00 13.29
C TRP A 37 1.99 -11.80 14.07
N ASP A 38 2.84 -10.81 14.30
CA ASP A 38 2.42 -9.45 14.60
C ASP A 38 2.08 -8.71 13.30
N VAL A 39 0.85 -8.24 13.17
CA VAL A 39 0.32 -7.64 11.93
C VAL A 39 0.43 -6.13 12.01
N TRP A 40 1.40 -5.60 11.27
CA TRP A 40 1.71 -4.19 11.18
C TRP A 40 1.04 -3.59 9.95
N THR A 41 0.21 -2.59 10.18
CA THR A 41 -0.65 -1.98 9.17
C THR A 41 -0.36 -0.49 9.03
N LEU A 42 -0.79 0.11 7.93
CA LEU A 42 -0.71 1.54 7.65
C LEU A 42 -1.94 1.98 6.84
N SER A 43 -2.17 3.28 6.67
CA SER A 43 -3.32 3.81 5.93
C SER A 43 -4.67 3.45 6.57
N ASP A 44 -5.76 3.86 5.93
CA ASP A 44 -7.14 3.54 6.26
C ASP A 44 -7.57 2.05 6.21
N MET A 45 -6.68 1.07 5.96
CA MET A 45 -7.08 -0.34 5.69
C MET A 45 -7.79 -1.02 6.88
N VAL A 46 -7.39 -0.68 8.11
CA VAL A 46 -8.00 -1.22 9.33
C VAL A 46 -9.40 -0.63 9.51
N MET A 47 -9.54 0.68 9.31
CA MET A 47 -10.83 1.38 9.36
C MET A 47 -11.81 0.81 8.32
N LEU A 48 -11.32 0.55 7.10
CA LEU A 48 -12.09 -0.06 6.01
C LEU A 48 -12.33 -1.57 6.18
N LYS A 49 -11.86 -2.18 7.27
CA LYS A 49 -11.99 -3.62 7.56
C LYS A 49 -11.43 -4.53 6.46
N GLN A 50 -10.39 -4.08 5.77
CA GLN A 50 -9.72 -4.86 4.71
C GLN A 50 -8.76 -5.90 5.29
N VAL A 51 -8.34 -5.71 6.54
CA VAL A 51 -7.49 -6.65 7.28
C VAL A 51 -8.23 -7.14 8.53
N PRO A 52 -8.21 -8.46 8.82
CA PRO A 52 -8.99 -9.04 9.92
C PRO A 52 -8.39 -8.73 11.30
N ARG A 53 -7.12 -8.32 11.37
CA ARG A 53 -6.37 -8.11 12.61
C ARG A 53 -5.31 -7.04 12.43
N CYS A 54 -5.05 -6.28 13.48
CA CYS A 54 -3.97 -5.32 13.61
C CYS A 54 -3.34 -5.49 15.00
N THR A 55 -2.01 -5.55 15.08
CA THR A 55 -1.29 -5.50 16.37
C THR A 55 -0.49 -4.20 16.54
N LEU A 56 -0.13 -3.56 15.42
CA LEU A 56 0.53 -2.25 15.40
C LEU A 56 0.07 -1.47 14.16
N HIS A 57 -0.34 -0.22 14.32
CA HIS A 57 -0.74 0.65 13.22
C HIS A 57 0.27 1.78 13.03
N PHE A 58 0.54 2.21 11.81
CA PHE A 58 1.46 3.32 11.53
C PHE A 58 0.73 4.49 10.88
N GLU A 59 0.85 5.66 11.50
CA GLU A 59 0.45 6.94 10.95
C GLU A 59 1.56 7.98 11.18
N LEU A 60 2.51 8.03 10.25
CA LEU A 60 3.71 8.87 10.39
C LEU A 60 3.52 10.29 9.82
N HIS A 61 2.38 10.62 9.21
CA HIS A 61 2.12 11.98 8.78
C HIS A 61 1.97 12.90 9.99
N SER A 62 2.41 14.15 9.87
CA SER A 62 2.15 15.14 10.93
C SER A 62 0.66 15.47 11.00
N TYR A 63 0.20 15.89 12.17
CA TYR A 63 -1.20 16.25 12.37
C TYR A 63 -1.65 17.36 11.42
N ASP A 64 -0.81 18.39 11.25
CA ASP A 64 -1.05 19.50 10.33
C ASP A 64 -1.17 19.04 8.87
N PHE A 65 -0.39 18.03 8.46
CA PHE A 65 -0.45 17.49 7.12
C PHE A 65 -1.78 16.76 6.88
N MET A 66 -2.21 15.94 7.84
CA MET A 66 -3.47 15.19 7.77
C MET A 66 -4.70 16.12 7.73
N VAL A 67 -4.70 17.19 8.52
CA VAL A 67 -5.81 18.15 8.59
C VAL A 67 -5.76 19.17 7.44
N GLY A 68 -4.57 19.67 7.08
CA GLY A 68 -4.40 20.84 6.22
C GLY A 68 -4.44 20.57 4.72
N ARG A 69 -4.11 19.35 4.26
CA ARG A 69 -4.12 19.01 2.82
C ARG A 69 -5.32 18.20 2.35
N GLY A 70 -6.20 17.77 3.27
CA GLY A 70 -7.33 16.90 2.94
C GLY A 70 -6.91 15.52 2.42
N GLU A 71 -5.66 15.10 2.65
CA GLU A 71 -5.16 13.77 2.26
C GLU A 71 -5.78 12.67 3.13
N SER A 72 -6.05 12.97 4.40
CA SER A 72 -6.83 12.08 5.26
C SER A 72 -8.31 12.27 4.97
N GLN A 73 -8.99 11.19 4.57
CA GLN A 73 -10.44 11.18 4.51
C GLN A 73 -10.98 11.55 5.91
N PRO A 74 -11.96 12.46 6.06
CA PRO A 74 -12.43 12.91 7.38
C PRO A 74 -12.79 11.75 8.33
N GLN A 75 -13.34 10.67 7.78
CA GLN A 75 -13.65 9.43 8.49
C GLN A 75 -12.43 8.72 9.08
N TYR A 76 -11.27 8.77 8.42
CA TYR A 76 -10.03 8.17 8.93
C TYR A 76 -9.46 9.00 10.08
N LEU A 77 -9.49 10.33 9.98
CA LEU A 77 -9.07 11.20 11.06
C LEU A 77 -9.93 11.01 12.33
N GLU A 78 -11.25 10.90 12.17
CA GLU A 78 -12.14 10.59 13.30
C GLU A 78 -11.91 9.18 13.86
N TRP A 79 -11.52 8.23 13.02
CA TRP A 79 -11.14 6.89 13.48
C TRP A 79 -9.85 6.92 14.31
N LEU A 80 -8.83 7.70 13.94
CA LEU A 80 -7.58 7.86 14.71
C LEU A 80 -7.81 8.49 16.09
N LYS A 81 -8.84 9.31 16.26
CA LYS A 81 -9.23 9.92 17.55
C LYS A 81 -9.92 8.95 18.50
N GLN A 82 -10.32 7.77 18.04
CA GLN A 82 -10.92 6.73 18.89
C GLN A 82 -9.83 5.99 19.67
N LYS A 83 -10.23 5.40 20.80
CA LYS A 83 -9.35 4.48 21.55
C LYS A 83 -9.34 3.12 20.85
N HIS A 84 -8.14 2.65 20.53
CA HIS A 84 -7.89 1.32 19.95
C HIS A 84 -7.18 0.41 20.94
N ASP A 85 -7.39 -0.89 20.79
CA ASP A 85 -6.75 -1.93 21.62
C ASP A 85 -5.28 -2.19 21.22
N PHE A 86 -4.82 -1.55 20.15
CA PHE A 86 -3.44 -1.60 19.66
C PHE A 86 -2.84 -0.18 19.59
N PRO A 87 -1.51 -0.05 19.71
CA PRO A 87 -0.85 1.23 19.55
C PRO A 87 -0.85 1.71 18.08
N ILE A 88 -0.93 3.02 17.92
CA ILE A 88 -0.74 3.75 16.66
C ILE A 88 0.60 4.46 16.74
N ILE A 89 1.53 4.11 15.88
CA ILE A 89 2.85 4.71 15.82
C ILE A 89 2.80 6.02 15.04
N CYS A 90 3.11 7.11 15.73
CA CYS A 90 3.07 8.47 15.21
C CYS A 90 4.47 9.08 15.09
N SER A 91 4.63 10.06 14.19
CA SER A 91 5.89 10.83 14.07
C SER A 91 6.06 11.89 15.17
N GLU A 92 4.96 12.31 15.79
CA GLU A 92 4.91 13.28 16.88
C GLU A 92 3.84 12.89 17.90
N HIS A 93 3.86 13.51 19.08
CA HIS A 93 2.80 13.31 20.05
C HIS A 93 1.56 14.11 19.64
N ILE A 94 0.48 13.40 19.31
CA ILE A 94 -0.79 13.99 18.89
C ILE A 94 -1.81 13.81 20.00
N LYS A 95 -2.17 14.92 20.68
CA LYS A 95 -3.04 14.92 21.87
C LYS A 95 -4.41 14.30 21.59
N GLU A 96 -4.90 14.46 20.37
CA GLU A 96 -6.20 14.01 19.90
C GLU A 96 -6.24 12.49 19.67
N PHE A 97 -5.10 11.81 19.58
CA PHE A 97 -5.01 10.38 19.26
C PHE A 97 -4.66 9.59 20.53
N PRO A 98 -5.64 9.01 21.23
CA PRO A 98 -5.42 8.42 22.56
C PRO A 98 -4.58 7.14 22.54
N SER A 99 -4.43 6.49 21.38
CA SER A 99 -3.60 5.29 21.19
C SER A 99 -2.24 5.60 20.54
N CYS A 100 -1.87 6.89 20.41
CA CYS A 100 -0.65 7.32 19.77
C CYS A 100 0.59 7.02 20.61
N VAL A 101 1.60 6.42 20.00
CA VAL A 101 2.91 6.15 20.58
C VAL A 101 3.99 6.67 19.64
N LEU A 102 5.03 7.29 20.18
CA LEU A 102 6.04 7.96 19.38
C LEU A 102 6.97 6.96 18.67
N PHE A 103 7.21 7.18 17.38
CA PHE A 103 8.20 6.41 16.61
C PHE A 103 9.63 6.72 17.13
N PRO A 104 10.48 5.69 17.37
CA PRO A 104 11.85 5.87 17.88
C PRO A 104 12.81 6.31 16.75
N LYS A 105 12.56 7.51 16.20
CA LYS A 105 13.26 8.01 15.00
C LYS A 105 14.76 8.15 15.24
N VAL A 106 15.16 8.65 16.40
CA VAL A 106 16.57 8.95 16.71
C VAL A 106 17.38 7.65 16.67
N GLU A 107 16.93 6.62 17.37
CA GLU A 107 17.61 5.33 17.46
C GLU A 107 17.66 4.62 16.10
N ILE A 108 16.58 4.69 15.32
CA ILE A 108 16.52 4.10 13.98
C ILE A 108 17.49 4.83 13.03
N VAL A 109 17.53 6.16 13.05
CA VAL A 109 18.43 6.93 12.19
C VAL A 109 19.90 6.74 12.57
N GLU A 110 20.21 6.68 13.87
CA GLU A 110 21.57 6.41 14.34
C GLU A 110 22.07 5.03 13.87
N ARG A 111 21.19 4.02 13.87
CA ARG A 111 21.57 2.66 13.48
C ARG A 111 21.65 2.46 11.97
N PHE A 112 20.69 3.01 11.21
CA PHE A 112 20.53 2.65 9.79
C PHE A 112 20.77 3.81 8.81
N GLY A 113 21.01 5.03 9.30
CA GLY A 113 21.18 6.23 8.50
C GLY A 113 19.84 6.88 8.12
N THR A 114 19.84 7.66 7.05
CA THR A 114 18.71 8.55 6.68
C THR A 114 18.02 8.16 5.38
N TYR A 115 18.28 6.98 4.83
CA TYR A 115 17.76 6.58 3.52
C TYR A 115 16.32 6.06 3.60
N PHE A 116 15.40 6.90 4.08
CA PHE A 116 13.98 6.58 4.24
C PHE A 116 13.12 7.49 3.36
N SER A 117 12.29 6.90 2.51
CA SER A 117 11.39 7.65 1.62
C SER A 117 9.90 7.32 1.77
N ASN A 118 9.55 6.36 2.63
CA ASN A 118 8.16 5.90 2.83
C ASN A 118 7.96 5.19 4.18
N THR A 119 6.72 5.04 4.62
CA THR A 119 6.36 4.37 5.90
C THR A 119 6.80 2.91 5.94
N VAL A 120 6.72 2.16 4.84
CA VAL A 120 7.10 0.73 4.80
C VAL A 120 8.58 0.54 5.15
N SER A 121 9.47 1.42 4.66
CA SER A 121 10.89 1.38 5.02
C SER A 121 11.13 1.62 6.52
N TRP A 122 10.38 2.53 7.15
CA TRP A 122 10.42 2.73 8.61
C TRP A 122 9.91 1.50 9.38
N MET A 123 8.85 0.84 8.88
CA MET A 123 8.33 -0.39 9.46
C MET A 123 9.37 -1.52 9.40
N ILE A 124 10.05 -1.71 8.27
CA ILE A 124 11.09 -2.75 8.15
C ILE A 124 12.25 -2.45 9.11
N ALA A 125 12.72 -1.19 9.19
CA ALA A 125 13.80 -0.83 10.11
C ALA A 125 13.42 -1.03 11.59
N LEU A 126 12.19 -0.68 11.98
CA LEU A 126 11.70 -0.94 13.32
C LEU A 126 11.57 -2.44 13.62
N ALA A 127 11.12 -3.24 12.65
CA ALA A 127 11.07 -4.70 12.80
C ALA A 127 12.47 -5.29 13.05
N ILE A 128 13.48 -4.83 12.31
CA ILE A 128 14.90 -5.20 12.54
C ILE A 128 15.36 -4.75 13.93
N GLN A 129 15.04 -3.52 14.34
CA GLN A 129 15.40 -2.99 15.66
C GLN A 129 14.79 -3.81 16.80
N LYS A 130 13.55 -4.28 16.62
CA LYS A 130 12.84 -5.14 17.59
C LYS A 130 13.27 -6.61 17.55
N GLY A 131 14.24 -6.96 16.69
CA GLY A 131 14.85 -8.29 16.67
C GLY A 131 13.98 -9.35 15.98
N ALA A 132 13.27 -8.98 14.92
CA ALA A 132 12.50 -9.92 14.10
C ALA A 132 13.37 -11.08 13.59
N THR A 133 12.82 -12.30 13.63
CA THR A 133 13.35 -13.49 12.95
C THR A 133 12.78 -13.63 11.56
N ASP A 134 11.54 -13.17 11.36
CA ASP A 134 10.81 -13.26 10.11
C ASP A 134 10.12 -11.94 9.81
N ILE A 135 10.23 -11.47 8.57
CA ILE A 135 9.51 -10.30 8.08
C ILE A 135 8.73 -10.70 6.83
N GLY A 136 7.40 -10.71 6.93
CA GLY A 136 6.48 -10.90 5.81
C GLY A 136 6.09 -9.56 5.21
N ILE A 137 6.12 -9.42 3.89
CA ILE A 137 5.73 -8.19 3.17
C ILE A 137 4.70 -8.54 2.10
N TYR A 138 3.49 -8.01 2.28
CA TYR A 138 2.33 -8.25 1.43
C TYR A 138 1.58 -6.95 1.15
N GLY A 139 0.89 -6.85 0.01
CA GLY A 139 0.19 -5.64 -0.38
C GLY A 139 1.12 -4.43 -0.59
N VAL A 140 2.40 -4.67 -0.87
CA VAL A 140 3.40 -3.64 -1.16
C VAL A 140 4.08 -3.98 -2.48
N ASP A 141 3.72 -3.27 -3.56
CA ASP A 141 4.34 -3.46 -4.87
C ASP A 141 5.34 -2.35 -5.19
N MET A 142 5.00 -1.10 -4.88
CA MET A 142 5.77 0.07 -5.31
C MET A 142 6.05 0.02 -6.83
N ALA A 143 5.01 -0.31 -7.60
CA ALA A 143 5.08 -0.65 -9.02
C ALA A 143 5.51 0.54 -9.90
N ALA A 144 6.22 0.22 -10.98
CA ALA A 144 6.85 1.19 -11.89
C ALA A 144 5.87 2.08 -12.70
N GLY A 145 4.57 1.79 -12.65
CA GLY A 145 3.53 2.56 -13.35
C GLY A 145 3.12 3.86 -12.65
N ASP A 146 3.53 4.02 -11.39
CA ASP A 146 3.26 5.22 -10.60
C ASP A 146 4.59 5.92 -10.26
N ALA A 147 4.77 7.13 -10.80
CA ALA A 147 6.01 7.88 -10.69
C ALA A 147 6.38 8.18 -9.22
N GLU A 148 5.38 8.32 -8.35
CA GLU A 148 5.59 8.57 -6.92
C GLU A 148 6.16 7.33 -6.23
N TYR A 149 5.50 6.17 -6.42
CA TYR A 149 5.91 4.94 -5.76
C TYR A 149 7.20 4.34 -6.35
N THR A 150 7.48 4.59 -7.63
CA THR A 150 8.73 4.17 -8.27
C THR A 150 9.96 4.76 -7.58
N GLY A 151 9.90 6.05 -7.20
CA GLY A 151 10.96 6.72 -6.46
C GLY A 151 11.11 6.23 -5.02
N GLN A 152 10.05 5.63 -4.45
CA GLN A 152 10.05 5.14 -3.07
C GLN A 152 10.51 3.67 -2.95
N ARG A 153 10.41 2.89 -4.02
CA ARG A 153 10.81 1.48 -4.05
C ARG A 153 12.24 1.21 -3.55
N PRO A 154 13.28 1.98 -3.96
CA PRO A 154 14.65 1.73 -3.53
C PRO A 154 14.83 1.75 -2.01
N SER A 155 14.08 2.61 -1.29
CA SER A 155 14.12 2.67 0.17
C SER A 155 13.65 1.34 0.78
N CYS A 156 12.55 0.77 0.30
CA CYS A 156 12.08 -0.54 0.77
C CYS A 156 13.13 -1.63 0.53
N GLU A 157 13.66 -1.73 -0.69
CA GLU A 157 14.62 -2.77 -1.06
C GLU A 157 15.94 -2.65 -0.29
N TYR A 158 16.37 -1.43 0.03
CA TYR A 158 17.54 -1.18 0.88
C TYR A 158 17.38 -1.79 2.28
N PHE A 159 16.24 -1.55 2.96
CA PHE A 159 16.01 -2.13 4.29
C PHE A 159 15.69 -3.62 4.26
N MET A 160 15.10 -4.12 3.18
CA MET A 160 14.98 -5.56 2.94
C MET A 160 16.36 -6.22 2.78
N GLY A 161 17.29 -5.52 2.13
CA GLY A 161 18.70 -5.91 2.05
C GLY A 161 19.36 -5.97 3.43
N TRP A 162 19.13 -4.96 4.29
CA TRP A 162 19.55 -4.99 5.70
C TRP A 162 19.02 -6.20 6.46
N ALA A 163 17.71 -6.48 6.34
CA ALA A 163 17.09 -7.62 7.00
C ALA A 163 17.75 -8.94 6.56
N LYS A 164 17.91 -9.15 5.24
CA LYS A 164 18.61 -10.33 4.70
C LYS A 164 20.06 -10.41 5.18
N GLY A 165 20.80 -9.29 5.19
CA GLY A 165 22.18 -9.24 5.64
C GLY A 165 22.37 -9.62 7.12
N LEU A 166 21.34 -9.42 7.94
CA LEU A 166 21.29 -9.82 9.35
C LEU A 166 20.74 -11.24 9.57
N GLY A 167 20.45 -11.99 8.50
CA GLY A 167 19.94 -13.36 8.57
C GLY A 167 18.45 -13.46 8.93
N ILE A 168 17.70 -12.37 8.82
CA ILE A 168 16.25 -12.37 9.04
C ILE A 168 15.57 -13.04 7.83
N ASN A 169 14.64 -13.94 8.09
CA ASN A 169 13.88 -14.62 7.06
C ASN A 169 12.87 -13.65 6.42
N LEU A 170 13.16 -13.23 5.19
CA LEU A 170 12.32 -12.28 4.46
C LEU A 170 11.37 -13.01 3.51
N ILE A 171 10.07 -12.89 3.76
CA ILE A 171 9.00 -13.48 2.95
C ILE A 171 8.32 -12.37 2.19
N VAL A 172 8.51 -12.34 0.87
CA VAL A 172 7.91 -11.35 -0.02
C VAL A 172 6.86 -12.04 -0.86
N ALA A 173 5.67 -11.44 -0.97
CA ALA A 173 4.60 -11.99 -1.81
C ALA A 173 5.09 -12.30 -3.23
N GLU A 174 4.61 -13.42 -3.79
CA GLU A 174 5.10 -13.93 -5.09
C GLU A 174 4.96 -12.88 -6.19
N HIS A 175 3.81 -12.21 -6.22
CA HIS A 175 3.42 -11.19 -7.19
C HIS A 175 3.85 -9.76 -6.84
N SER A 176 4.58 -9.55 -5.74
CA SER A 176 5.14 -8.23 -5.43
C SER A 176 6.26 -7.88 -6.41
N ASP A 177 6.34 -6.60 -6.78
CA ASP A 177 7.44 -6.08 -7.59
C ASP A 177 8.75 -5.94 -6.81
N LEU A 178 8.72 -5.96 -5.46
CA LEU A 178 9.90 -5.80 -4.60
C LEU A 178 10.89 -6.97 -4.73
N LEU A 179 12.19 -6.65 -4.78
CA LEU A 179 13.28 -7.62 -4.93
C LEU A 179 13.14 -8.54 -6.15
N LYS A 180 12.41 -8.11 -7.17
CA LYS A 180 12.35 -8.79 -8.46
C LYS A 180 13.32 -8.13 -9.43
N THR A 181 14.13 -8.96 -10.08
CA THR A 181 14.95 -8.56 -11.22
C THR A 181 14.50 -9.33 -12.46
N ARG A 182 14.71 -8.72 -13.63
CA ARG A 182 14.48 -9.37 -14.92
C ARG A 182 15.38 -10.58 -15.16
N GLY A 183 16.59 -10.54 -14.60
CA GLY A 183 17.61 -11.58 -14.70
C GLY A 183 18.89 -11.10 -14.03
N LEU A 184 19.85 -12.00 -13.89
CA LEU A 184 21.19 -11.68 -13.40
C LEU A 184 21.95 -10.93 -14.49
N TYR A 185 22.14 -9.62 -14.27
CA TYR A 185 22.86 -8.78 -15.22
C TYR A 185 24.24 -9.36 -15.54
N GLY A 186 24.55 -9.49 -16.83
CA GLY A 186 25.80 -10.05 -17.33
C GLY A 186 25.87 -11.58 -17.39
N PHE A 187 24.87 -12.29 -16.87
CA PHE A 187 24.80 -13.76 -16.89
C PHE A 187 23.58 -14.26 -17.68
N ASP A 188 22.43 -13.61 -17.51
CA ASP A 188 21.23 -13.91 -18.27
C ASP A 188 21.22 -13.06 -19.54
N SER A 189 21.53 -13.69 -20.68
CA SER A 189 21.68 -13.03 -21.98
C SER A 189 20.36 -12.67 -22.67
N ASP A 190 19.25 -13.28 -22.25
CA ASP A 190 17.94 -13.08 -22.86
C ASP A 190 16.92 -12.58 -21.83
N LEU A 191 15.94 -11.81 -22.30
CA LEU A 191 14.63 -11.75 -21.63
C LEU A 191 14.27 -13.19 -21.26
N ASN A 192 14.14 -13.50 -19.97
CA ASN A 192 13.69 -14.83 -19.58
C ASN A 192 12.38 -15.15 -20.33
N GLU A 193 12.11 -16.43 -20.63
CA GLU A 193 10.92 -16.82 -21.39
C GLU A 193 9.61 -16.28 -20.78
N MET A 194 9.63 -16.01 -19.47
CA MET A 194 8.55 -15.36 -18.74
C MET A 194 8.33 -13.90 -19.16
N HIS A 195 9.38 -13.11 -19.38
CA HIS A 195 9.29 -11.74 -19.91
C HIS A 195 8.76 -11.73 -21.33
N LYS A 196 9.20 -12.66 -22.19
CA LYS A 196 8.69 -12.76 -23.57
C LYS A 196 7.19 -13.08 -23.57
N LYS A 197 6.77 -14.04 -22.74
CA LYS A 197 5.35 -14.39 -22.55
C LYS A 197 4.53 -13.25 -21.95
N TRP A 198 5.05 -12.56 -20.94
CA TRP A 198 4.40 -11.38 -20.35
C TRP A 198 4.21 -10.28 -21.38
N ALA A 199 5.26 -9.92 -22.12
CA ALA A 199 5.20 -8.87 -23.13
C ALA A 199 4.17 -9.19 -24.23
N SER A 200 4.15 -10.44 -24.71
CA SER A 200 3.15 -10.89 -25.68
C SER A 200 1.73 -10.79 -25.13
N ARG A 201 1.52 -11.19 -23.87
CA ARG A 201 0.19 -11.17 -23.24
C ARG A 201 -0.27 -9.76 -22.88
N GLN A 202 0.64 -8.87 -22.53
CA GLN A 202 0.36 -7.46 -22.30
C GLN A 202 -0.05 -6.77 -23.62
N ALA A 203 0.65 -7.03 -24.72
CA ALA A 203 0.28 -6.52 -26.03
C ALA A 203 -1.12 -7.00 -26.45
N GLU A 204 -1.41 -8.30 -26.28
CA GLU A 204 -2.74 -8.86 -26.55
C GLU A 204 -3.83 -8.20 -25.68
N MET A 205 -3.60 -8.06 -24.38
CA MET A 205 -4.55 -7.42 -23.45
C MET A 205 -4.79 -5.96 -23.80
N GLN A 206 -3.75 -5.21 -24.17
CA GLN A 206 -3.86 -3.81 -24.58
C GLN A 206 -4.67 -3.67 -25.87
N GLU A 207 -4.47 -4.56 -26.84
CA GLU A 207 -5.25 -4.59 -28.07
C GLU A 207 -6.73 -4.87 -27.80
N ARG A 208 -7.03 -5.89 -26.96
CA ARG A 208 -8.40 -6.20 -26.53
C ARG A 208 -9.05 -5.02 -25.82
N TYR A 209 -8.34 -4.37 -24.89
CA TYR A 209 -8.81 -3.17 -24.19
C TYR A 209 -9.16 -2.04 -25.17
N ASN A 210 -8.27 -1.72 -26.11
CA ASN A 210 -8.48 -0.67 -27.09
C ASN A 210 -9.71 -0.97 -27.97
N LYS A 211 -9.87 -2.22 -28.42
CA LYS A 211 -11.02 -2.66 -29.21
C LYS A 211 -12.33 -2.54 -28.43
N THR A 212 -12.38 -3.00 -27.18
CA THR A 212 -13.57 -2.91 -26.33
C THR A 212 -13.91 -1.45 -26.01
N ARG A 213 -12.90 -0.60 -25.77
CA ARG A 213 -13.09 0.84 -25.58
C ARG A 213 -13.70 1.50 -26.82
N GLN A 214 -13.18 1.19 -28.01
CA GLN A 214 -13.72 1.74 -29.26
C GLN A 214 -15.17 1.30 -29.50
N GLN A 215 -15.50 0.05 -29.19
CA GLN A 215 -16.88 -0.45 -29.25
C GLN A 215 -17.80 0.31 -28.29
N ARG A 216 -17.37 0.53 -27.04
CA ARG A 216 -18.12 1.32 -26.06
C ARG A 216 -18.39 2.72 -26.58
N ASP A 217 -17.37 3.39 -27.12
CA ASP A 217 -17.47 4.76 -27.61
C ASP A 217 -18.42 4.82 -28.83
N GLN A 218 -18.37 3.84 -29.73
CA GLN A 218 -19.32 3.72 -30.84
C GLN A 218 -20.75 3.50 -30.36
N SER A 219 -20.97 2.56 -29.43
CA SER A 219 -22.30 2.31 -28.87
C SER A 219 -22.86 3.53 -28.14
N ALA A 220 -22.02 4.36 -27.53
CA ALA A 220 -22.44 5.62 -26.91
C ALA A 220 -22.91 6.64 -27.95
N VAL A 221 -22.22 6.75 -29.10
CA VAL A 221 -22.65 7.58 -30.24
C VAL A 221 -23.99 7.10 -30.79
N ASP A 222 -24.15 5.80 -31.00
CA ASP A 222 -25.38 5.21 -31.53
C ASP A 222 -26.56 5.47 -30.57
N ALA A 223 -26.35 5.30 -29.25
CA ALA A 223 -27.37 5.59 -28.25
C ALA A 223 -27.80 7.07 -28.27
N ALA A 224 -26.85 8.00 -28.43
CA ALA A 224 -27.16 9.43 -28.56
C ALA A 224 -27.97 9.74 -29.83
N TYR A 225 -27.62 9.10 -30.96
CA TYR A 225 -28.37 9.23 -32.21
C TYR A 225 -29.82 8.76 -32.06
N TYR A 226 -30.04 7.55 -31.52
CA TYR A 226 -31.39 7.02 -31.33
C TYR A 226 -32.21 7.83 -30.33
N LYS A 227 -31.57 8.37 -29.28
CA LYS A 227 -32.23 9.28 -28.35
C LYS A 227 -32.76 10.53 -29.07
N GLY A 228 -31.93 11.18 -29.88
CA GLY A 228 -32.37 12.34 -30.67
C GLY A 228 -33.49 12.00 -31.67
N ALA A 229 -33.42 10.83 -32.30
CA ALA A 229 -34.48 10.37 -33.21
C ALA A 229 -35.82 10.14 -32.47
N LEU A 230 -35.78 9.58 -31.25
CA LEU A 230 -36.98 9.40 -30.41
C LEU A 230 -37.56 10.74 -29.94
N GLU A 231 -36.72 11.71 -29.58
CA GLU A 231 -37.15 13.08 -29.23
C GLU A 231 -37.86 13.75 -30.41
N ALA A 232 -37.33 13.61 -31.63
CA ALA A 232 -37.97 14.10 -32.85
C ALA A 232 -39.33 13.42 -33.11
N GLN A 233 -39.44 12.10 -32.93
CA GLN A 233 -40.73 11.39 -33.01
C GLN A 233 -41.73 11.89 -31.97
N GLY A 234 -41.26 12.17 -30.74
CA GLY A 234 -42.07 12.76 -29.68
C GLY A 234 -42.61 14.15 -30.05
N TYR A 235 -41.85 14.94 -30.80
CA TYR A 235 -42.31 16.23 -31.34
C TYR A 235 -43.47 16.03 -32.33
N TYR A 236 -43.36 15.10 -33.28
CA TYR A 236 -44.44 14.80 -34.24
C TYR A 236 -45.69 14.21 -33.57
N ALA A 237 -45.53 13.43 -32.50
CA ALA A 237 -46.65 12.91 -31.73
C ALA A 237 -47.56 14.03 -31.17
N GLN A 238 -47.01 15.20 -30.84
CA GLN A 238 -47.79 16.36 -30.36
C GLN A 238 -48.77 16.92 -31.41
N TRP A 239 -48.56 16.63 -32.69
CA TRP A 239 -49.44 17.03 -33.79
C TRP A 239 -50.50 15.97 -34.11
N MET A 240 -50.22 14.71 -33.79
CA MET A 240 -51.13 13.58 -34.05
C MET A 240 -52.21 13.40 -32.97
N TYR A 241 -52.00 13.95 -31.76
CA TYR A 241 -52.94 13.84 -30.63
C TYR A 241 -53.64 15.17 -30.29
N ARG A 242 -53.74 16.11 -31.24
CA ARG A 242 -54.66 17.26 -31.18
C ARG A 242 -55.92 16.95 -31.97
#